data_AF-A0AAV4HN86-F1
#
_entry.id   AF-A0AAV4HN86-F1
#
_cell.length_a   1.000
_cell.length_b   1.000
_cell.length_c   1.000
_cell.angle_alpha   90.00
_cell.angle_beta   90.00
_cell.angle_gamma   90.00
#
_symmetry.space_group_name_H-M   'P 1'
#
loop_
_entity.id
_entity.type
_entity.pdbx_description
1 polymer ?
#
loop_
_entity_poly.entity_id
_entity_poly.type
_entity_poly.pdbx_seq_one_letter_code
_entity_poly.pdbx_strand_id
1 'polypeptide(L)'
;MKVNSGYLDQTCYMTYHLVKVNSEYLDKTYYMTYHLMKVNSEYLDKTYFMTYHLMKVNSGYLDKTYYRTYHLMKVNSEYLDKTYYRTNHLMKVNSGYLDKTYYRTNHLMKVNS
;
A
#
# COMPACT_ATOMS: atom_id res chain seq x y z
N MET A 1 4.01 -16.23 0.61
CA MET A 1 5.37 -15.69 0.37
C MET A 1 5.75 -14.74 1.50
N LYS A 2 6.98 -14.82 2.00
CA LYS A 2 7.56 -13.83 2.92
C LYS A 2 8.81 -13.25 2.26
N VAL A 3 8.91 -11.93 2.22
CA VAL A 3 10.08 -11.21 1.71
C VAL A 3 10.61 -10.33 2.84
N ASN A 4 11.87 -10.52 3.18
CA ASN A 4 12.61 -9.71 4.14
C ASN A 4 13.87 -9.20 3.44
N SER A 5 14.05 -7.90 3.36
CA SER A 5 15.24 -7.27 2.77
C SER A 5 15.51 -5.95 3.48
N GLY A 6 16.73 -5.41 3.38
CA GLY A 6 16.92 -3.97 3.68
C GLY A 6 16.37 -3.11 2.53
N TYR A 7 16.59 -3.55 1.30
CA TYR A 7 16.26 -2.79 0.10
C TYR A 7 15.67 -3.70 -0.98
N LEU A 8 14.59 -3.24 -1.61
CA LEU A 8 13.96 -3.90 -2.76
C LEU A 8 13.75 -2.86 -3.86
N ASP A 9 14.40 -3.06 -5.00
CA ASP A 9 14.26 -2.19 -6.18
C ASP A 9 13.85 -2.99 -7.40
N GLN A 10 12.99 -2.39 -8.22
CA GLN A 10 12.56 -2.93 -9.51
C GLN A 10 11.98 -4.36 -9.43
N THR A 11 11.33 -4.69 -8.32
CA THR A 11 10.75 -6.02 -8.13
C THR A 11 9.29 -6.08 -8.53
N CYS A 12 8.88 -7.19 -9.15
CA CYS A 12 7.49 -7.51 -9.43
C CYS A 12 7.12 -8.84 -8.79
N TYR A 13 6.04 -8.86 -8.00
CA TYR A 13 5.53 -10.09 -7.38
C TYR A 13 4.06 -10.31 -7.68
N MET A 14 3.71 -11.54 -8.07
CA MET A 14 2.33 -11.99 -8.21
C MET A 14 2.12 -13.23 -7.34
N THR A 15 1.08 -13.20 -6.51
CA THR A 15 0.75 -14.34 -5.67
C THR A 15 -0.77 -14.49 -5.49
N TYR A 16 -1.21 -15.73 -5.29
CA TYR A 16 -2.62 -15.99 -4.98
C TYR A 16 -2.90 -15.86 -3.49
N HIS A 17 -2.00 -16.32 -2.63
CA HIS A 17 -2.22 -16.45 -1.20
C HIS A 17 -1.67 -15.26 -0.38
N LEU A 18 -1.17 -15.53 0.82
CA LEU A 18 -0.63 -14.54 1.73
C LEU A 18 0.76 -14.05 1.30
N VAL A 19 0.94 -12.74 1.27
CA VAL A 19 2.24 -12.04 1.15
C VAL A 19 2.51 -11.21 2.39
N LYS A 20 3.71 -11.34 2.91
CA LYS A 20 4.28 -10.43 3.91
C LYS A 20 5.59 -9.88 3.37
N VAL A 21 5.68 -8.56 3.25
CA VAL A 21 6.92 -7.84 2.90
C VAL A 21 7.34 -7.03 4.11
N ASN A 22 8.59 -7.21 4.51
CA ASN A 22 9.27 -6.35 5.47
C ASN A 22 10.54 -5.84 4.80
N SER A 23 10.58 -4.54 4.51
CA SER A 23 11.75 -3.88 3.93
C SER A 23 12.07 -2.62 4.71
N GLU A 24 13.28 -2.08 4.66
CA GLU A 24 13.45 -0.67 5.06
C GLU A 24 12.96 0.20 3.89
N TYR A 25 13.40 -0.14 2.67
CA TYR A 25 13.10 0.60 1.46
C TYR A 25 12.48 -0.28 0.36
N LEU A 26 11.49 0.28 -0.33
CA LEU A 26 10.86 -0.27 -1.52
C LEU A 26 10.86 0.82 -2.62
N ASP A 27 11.64 0.63 -3.69
CA ASP A 27 11.67 1.53 -4.84
C ASP A 27 11.19 0.83 -6.12
N LYS A 28 10.34 1.49 -6.90
CA LYS A 28 9.83 0.99 -8.19
C LYS A 28 9.28 -0.44 -8.13
N THR A 29 8.51 -0.76 -7.10
CA THR A 29 8.00 -2.12 -6.90
C THR A 29 6.54 -2.27 -7.33
N TYR A 30 6.20 -3.45 -7.83
CA TYR A 30 4.84 -3.83 -8.20
C TYR A 30 4.43 -5.10 -7.47
N TYR A 31 3.24 -5.09 -6.88
CA TYR A 31 2.67 -6.26 -6.24
C TYR A 31 1.22 -6.49 -6.66
N MET A 32 0.93 -7.75 -7.03
CA MET A 32 -0.43 -8.23 -7.22
C MET A 32 -0.71 -9.43 -6.31
N THR A 33 -1.74 -9.32 -5.48
CA THR A 33 -2.14 -10.38 -4.55
C THR A 33 -3.64 -10.62 -4.60
N TYR A 34 -4.08 -11.88 -4.70
CA TYR A 34 -5.51 -12.18 -4.63
C TYR A 34 -6.03 -12.11 -3.18
N HIS A 35 -5.43 -12.84 -2.24
CA HIS A 35 -5.96 -12.92 -0.87
C HIS A 35 -5.46 -11.82 0.07
N LEU A 36 -4.23 -11.91 0.58
CA LEU A 36 -3.81 -11.06 1.70
C LEU A 36 -2.42 -10.51 1.48
N MET A 37 -2.28 -9.20 1.50
CA MET A 37 -1.01 -8.52 1.46
C MET A 37 -0.77 -7.68 2.71
N LYS A 38 0.40 -7.86 3.33
CA LYS A 38 0.90 -7.02 4.42
C LYS A 38 2.27 -6.47 4.05
N VAL A 39 2.40 -5.15 4.08
CA VAL A 39 3.67 -4.45 3.88
C VAL A 39 4.01 -3.67 5.13
N ASN A 40 5.25 -3.80 5.57
CA ASN A 40 5.86 -2.93 6.54
C ASN A 40 7.15 -2.40 5.92
N SER A 41 7.27 -1.08 5.82
CA SER A 41 8.48 -0.42 5.34
C SER A 41 8.73 0.86 6.10
N GLU A 42 9.93 1.41 6.01
CA GLU A 42 10.16 2.81 6.40
C GLU A 42 9.80 3.73 5.23
N TYR A 43 10.20 3.36 4.00
CA TYR A 43 10.00 4.17 2.80
C TYR A 43 9.46 3.34 1.63
N LEU A 44 8.42 3.86 0.96
CA LEU A 44 7.97 3.39 -0.35
C LEU A 44 8.06 4.54 -1.36
N ASP A 45 8.76 4.34 -2.47
CA ASP A 45 8.81 5.25 -3.61
C ASP A 45 8.38 4.53 -4.90
N LYS A 46 7.52 5.18 -5.69
CA LYS A 46 7.03 4.68 -6.98
C LYS A 46 6.47 3.25 -6.92
N THR A 47 5.74 2.93 -5.87
CA THR A 47 5.21 1.57 -5.65
C THR A 47 3.77 1.44 -6.10
N TYR A 48 3.43 0.29 -6.70
CA TYR A 48 2.08 -0.05 -7.10
C TYR A 48 1.61 -1.33 -6.40
N PHE A 49 0.39 -1.28 -5.86
CA PHE A 49 -0.25 -2.44 -5.25
C PHE A 49 -1.64 -2.69 -5.82
N MET A 50 -1.89 -3.95 -6.15
CA MET A 50 -3.19 -4.47 -6.51
C MET A 50 -3.56 -5.64 -5.60
N THR A 51 -4.64 -5.50 -4.84
CA THR A 51 -5.13 -6.58 -3.96
C THR A 51 -6.61 -6.83 -4.14
N TYR A 52 -7.03 -8.08 -4.27
CA TYR A 52 -8.47 -8.38 -4.35
C TYR A 52 -9.12 -8.31 -2.97
N HIS A 53 -8.67 -9.11 -1.99
CA HIS A 53 -9.33 -9.14 -0.69
C HIS A 53 -8.80 -8.13 0.33
N LEU A 54 -7.63 -8.36 0.93
CA LEU A 54 -7.19 -7.56 2.07
C LEU A 54 -5.77 -7.05 1.92
N MET A 55 -5.62 -5.73 2.04
CA MET A 55 -4.35 -5.05 2.03
C MET A 55 -4.12 -4.26 3.32
N LYS A 56 -2.94 -4.42 3.92
CA LYS A 56 -2.46 -3.60 5.04
C LYS A 56 -1.07 -3.07 4.74
N VAL A 57 -0.90 -1.76 4.84
CA VAL A 57 0.40 -1.09 4.73
C VAL A 57 0.67 -0.29 5.99
N ASN A 58 1.91 -0.40 6.45
CA ASN A 58 2.49 0.45 7.47
C ASN A 58 3.79 1.01 6.89
N SER A 59 3.88 2.33 6.78
CA SER A 59 5.08 3.02 6.31
C SER A 59 5.42 4.22 7.20
N GLY A 60 6.66 4.68 7.19
CA GLY A 60 6.96 6.05 7.63
C GLY A 60 6.57 7.04 6.54
N TYR A 61 7.04 6.77 5.31
CA TYR A 61 6.89 7.66 4.17
C TYR A 61 6.37 6.91 2.92
N LEU A 62 5.44 7.52 2.19
CA LEU A 62 4.95 7.05 0.90
C LEU A 62 5.06 8.18 -0.13
N ASP A 63 5.84 8.00 -1.20
CA ASP A 63 5.90 8.91 -2.37
C ASP A 63 5.53 8.20 -3.66
N LYS A 64 4.70 8.85 -4.48
CA LYS A 64 4.24 8.35 -5.78
C LYS A 64 3.68 6.93 -5.70
N THR A 65 2.88 6.65 -4.67
CA THR A 65 2.33 5.31 -4.44
C THR A 65 0.91 5.17 -4.98
N TYR A 66 0.61 4.02 -5.57
CA TYR A 66 -0.72 3.70 -6.09
C TYR A 66 -1.26 2.43 -5.46
N TYR A 67 -2.50 2.50 -4.99
CA TYR A 67 -3.22 1.39 -4.40
C TYR A 67 -4.52 1.12 -5.14
N ARG A 68 -4.75 -0.13 -5.51
CA ARG A 68 -6.05 -0.62 -5.95
C ARG A 68 -6.45 -1.86 -5.15
N THR A 69 -7.54 -1.73 -4.40
CA THR A 69 -8.07 -2.83 -3.59
C THR A 69 -9.54 -3.08 -3.90
N TYR A 70 -9.99 -4.34 -4.01
CA TYR A 70 -11.43 -4.59 -4.18
C TYR A 70 -12.16 -4.51 -2.83
N HIS A 71 -11.78 -5.31 -1.84
CA HIS A 71 -12.50 -5.36 -0.56
C HIS A 71 -11.98 -4.38 0.49
N LEU A 72 -10.88 -4.70 1.17
CA LEU A 72 -10.48 -3.95 2.36
C LEU A 72 -9.04 -3.47 2.28
N MET A 73 -8.86 -2.17 2.45
CA MET A 73 -7.54 -1.55 2.52
C MET A 73 -7.37 -0.76 3.82
N LYS A 74 -6.22 -0.94 4.46
CA LYS A 74 -5.75 -0.11 5.56
C LYS A 74 -4.34 0.38 5.30
N VAL A 75 -4.15 1.70 5.31
CA VAL A 75 -2.83 2.32 5.24
C VAL A 75 -2.61 3.18 6.47
N ASN A 76 -1.45 2.99 7.09
CA ASN A 76 -0.91 3.87 8.11
C ASN A 76 0.42 4.41 7.58
N SER A 77 0.56 5.74 7.55
CA SER A 77 1.82 6.42 7.23
C SER A 77 2.04 7.59 8.18
N GLU A 78 3.25 8.08 8.32
CA GLU A 78 3.48 9.41 8.90
C GLU A 78 3.29 10.48 7.83
N TYR A 79 3.81 10.22 6.62
CA TYR A 79 3.77 11.12 5.49
C TYR A 79 3.27 10.45 4.21
N LEU A 80 2.39 11.13 3.49
CA LEU A 80 1.91 10.75 2.15
C LEU A 80 2.16 11.89 1.17
N ASP A 81 2.90 11.63 0.08
CA ASP A 81 3.09 12.55 -1.06
C ASP A 81 2.70 11.85 -2.38
N LYS A 82 1.89 12.52 -3.21
CA LYS A 82 1.45 12.02 -4.53
C LYS A 82 0.89 10.59 -4.48
N THR A 83 0.03 10.31 -3.49
CA THR A 83 -0.53 8.98 -3.31
C THR A 83 -1.93 8.86 -3.91
N TYR A 84 -2.23 7.73 -4.54
CA TYR A 84 -3.53 7.47 -5.16
C TYR A 84 -4.12 6.18 -4.59
N TYR A 85 -5.38 6.25 -4.18
CA TYR A 85 -6.11 5.13 -3.64
C TYR A 85 -7.40 4.87 -4.43
N ARG A 86 -7.61 3.61 -4.81
CA ARG A 86 -8.88 3.14 -5.36
C ARG A 86 -9.35 1.88 -4.63
N THR A 87 -10.49 1.98 -3.96
CA THR A 87 -11.10 0.85 -3.26
C THR A 87 -12.57 0.66 -3.66
N ASN A 88 -13.07 -0.57 -3.79
CA ASN A 88 -14.52 -0.73 -4.01
C ASN A 88 -15.28 -0.69 -2.68
N HIS A 89 -14.91 -1.51 -1.69
CA HIS A 89 -15.65 -1.59 -0.43
C HIS A 89 -15.13 -0.63 0.65
N LEU A 90 -14.11 -1.01 1.42
CA LEU A 90 -13.72 -0.28 2.62
C LEU A 90 -12.26 0.17 2.58
N MET A 91 -12.05 1.47 2.79
CA MET A 91 -10.74 2.08 2.91
C MET A 91 -10.59 2.82 4.24
N LYS A 92 -9.46 2.57 4.91
CA LYS A 92 -9.00 3.39 6.04
C LYS A 92 -7.58 3.87 5.81
N VAL A 93 -7.37 5.18 5.88
CA VAL A 93 -6.06 5.81 5.81
C VAL A 93 -5.83 6.62 7.08
N ASN A 94 -4.68 6.44 7.71
CA ASN A 94 -4.20 7.28 8.79
C ASN A 94 -2.86 7.87 8.35
N SER A 95 -2.73 9.20 8.38
CA SER A 95 -1.50 9.94 8.13
C SER A 95 -1.24 10.97 9.23
N GLY A 96 -0.01 11.45 9.37
CA GLY A 96 0.28 12.72 10.08
C GLY A 96 0.40 13.91 9.12
N TYR A 97 0.67 13.65 7.83
CA TYR A 97 0.78 14.66 6.80
C TYR A 97 0.29 14.13 5.43
N LEU A 98 -0.39 14.98 4.66
CA LEU A 98 -0.91 14.66 3.33
C LEU A 98 -0.52 15.76 2.32
N ASP A 99 0.17 15.39 1.24
CA ASP A 99 0.32 16.20 0.03
C ASP A 99 -0.15 15.40 -1.20
N LYS A 100 -0.84 16.10 -2.13
CA LYS A 100 -1.32 15.57 -3.42
C LYS A 100 -1.91 14.15 -3.36
N THR A 101 -2.75 13.89 -2.36
CA THR A 101 -3.33 12.57 -2.15
C THR A 101 -4.75 12.50 -2.71
N TYR A 102 -5.03 11.49 -3.53
CA TYR A 102 -6.33 11.28 -4.16
C TYR A 102 -6.97 9.97 -3.71
N TYR A 103 -8.28 10.02 -3.51
CA TYR A 103 -9.08 8.90 -3.04
C TYR A 103 -10.28 8.64 -3.96
N ARG A 104 -10.51 7.37 -4.30
CA ARG A 104 -11.73 6.90 -4.95
C ARG A 104 -12.24 5.65 -4.23
N THR A 105 -13.39 5.76 -3.57
CA THR A 105 -14.04 4.63 -2.89
C THR A 105 -15.51 4.54 -3.25
N ASN A 106 -16.02 3.34 -3.55
CA ASN A 106 -17.43 3.17 -3.90
C ASN A 106 -18.36 3.01 -2.69
N HIS A 107 -17.87 2.53 -1.53
CA HIS A 107 -18.72 2.36 -0.34
C HIS A 107 -18.28 3.21 0.84
N LEU A 108 -17.22 2.82 1.57
CA LEU A 108 -16.86 3.50 2.81
C LEU A 108 -15.38 3.89 2.86
N MET A 109 -15.13 5.15 3.17
CA MET A 109 -13.81 5.71 3.35
C MET A 109 -13.71 6.40 4.71
N LYS A 110 -12.61 6.16 5.42
CA LYS A 110 -12.20 6.92 6.60
C LYS A 110 -10.76 7.39 6.44
N VAL A 111 -10.53 8.69 6.49
CA VAL A 111 -9.21 9.31 6.48
C VAL A 111 -9.02 10.06 7.78
N ASN A 112 -7.92 9.79 8.47
CA ASN A 112 -7.45 10.58 9.60
C ASN A 112 -6.09 11.15 9.20
N SER A 113 -5.90 12.45 9.34
CA SER A 113 -4.70 13.17 8.93
C SER A 113 -4.41 14.31 9.87
#